data_AF-A0A3M7D7G3-F1
#
_entry.id   AF-A0A3M7D7G3-F1
#
_cell.length_a   1.000
_cell.length_b   1.000
_cell.length_c   1.000
_cell.angle_alpha   90.00
_cell.angle_beta   90.00
_cell.angle_gamma   90.00
#
_symmetry.space_group_name_H-M   'P 1'
#
loop_
_entity.id
_entity.type
_entity.pdbx_description
1 polymer ?
#
loop_
_entity_poly.entity_id
_entity_poly.type
_entity_poly.pdbx_seq_one_letter_code
_entity_poly.pdbx_strand_id
1 'polypeptide(L)'
;MIGQMTSLEFPAVGSIYFQDALLDPALKIQFKDGFCIGPHCGLVYWNCGPGESSLYGNYGYDYGPWKGLHDFCTGLIASACSRIPVEDPEGAKPLYWGSIEDHRNLLNVNEKALWELVKRALLNDSLNPTLLHADLHKRNIFVFSNEPTEVTAIIDWQASAVELAFMYGNETTDLAMRDFGNGDPIEDVDHDSLS
;
A
#
# COMPACT_ATOMS: atom_id res chain seq x y z
N MET A 1 -9.82 10.49 19.94
CA MET A 1 -9.37 10.65 18.55
C MET A 1 -9.37 9.31 17.80
N ILE A 2 -8.64 8.28 18.27
CA ILE A 2 -8.59 6.94 17.63
C ILE A 2 -9.97 6.27 17.52
N GLY A 3 -10.77 6.25 18.60
CA GLY A 3 -12.10 5.63 18.57
C GLY A 3 -13.13 6.31 17.65
N GLN A 4 -12.90 7.58 17.27
CA GLN A 4 -13.73 8.26 16.28
C GLN A 4 -13.36 7.84 14.86
N MET A 5 -12.07 7.63 14.58
CA MET A 5 -11.60 7.18 13.26
C MET A 5 -12.06 5.76 12.95
N THR A 6 -12.12 4.88 13.95
CA THR A 6 -12.62 3.49 13.77
C THR A 6 -14.12 3.40 13.52
N SER A 7 -14.88 4.50 13.73
CA SER A 7 -16.32 4.57 13.43
C SER A 7 -16.63 5.11 12.04
N LEU A 8 -15.61 5.48 11.28
CA LEU A 8 -15.78 5.99 9.92
C LEU A 8 -16.03 4.81 8.97
N GLU A 9 -17.18 4.84 8.31
CA GLU A 9 -17.49 3.97 7.18
C GLU A 9 -17.03 4.65 5.90
N PHE A 10 -15.99 4.10 5.28
CA PHE A 10 -15.48 4.61 4.02
C PHE A 10 -16.20 3.95 2.84
N PRO A 11 -16.61 4.74 1.82
CA PRO A 11 -17.41 4.24 0.71
C PRO A 11 -16.59 3.50 -0.37
N ALA A 12 -15.26 3.57 -0.29
CA ALA A 12 -14.33 3.01 -1.27
C ALA A 12 -12.91 2.94 -0.72
N VAL A 13 -12.08 2.11 -1.35
CA VAL A 13 -10.62 2.08 -1.24
C VAL A 13 -10.03 3.19 -2.11
N GLY A 14 -9.03 3.89 -1.59
CA GLY A 14 -8.42 5.06 -2.24
C GLY A 14 -7.83 6.04 -1.22
N SER A 15 -7.52 7.25 -1.67
CA SER A 15 -7.02 8.31 -0.77
C SER A 15 -8.09 9.36 -0.49
N ILE A 16 -7.96 10.05 0.65
CA ILE A 16 -8.89 11.09 1.07
C ILE A 16 -8.47 12.42 0.44
N TYR A 17 -9.41 13.09 -0.22
CA TYR A 17 -9.22 14.41 -0.83
C TYR A 17 -10.29 15.39 -0.33
N PHE A 18 -10.02 16.68 -0.46
CA PHE A 18 -11.08 17.67 -0.36
C PHE A 18 -12.04 17.54 -1.56
N GLN A 19 -13.32 17.79 -1.33
CA GLN A 19 -14.35 17.73 -2.37
C GLN A 19 -14.04 18.68 -3.54
N ASP A 20 -13.42 19.82 -3.26
CA ASP A 20 -13.02 20.85 -4.22
C ASP A 20 -11.63 20.63 -4.83
N ALA A 21 -10.94 19.53 -4.50
CA ALA A 21 -9.66 19.17 -5.13
C ALA A 21 -9.79 19.10 -6.66
N LEU A 22 -8.74 19.48 -7.38
CA LEU A 22 -8.73 19.50 -8.86
C LEU A 22 -8.53 18.09 -9.45
N LEU A 23 -9.46 17.19 -9.16
CA LEU A 23 -9.55 15.84 -9.74
C LEU A 23 -10.75 15.76 -10.68
N ASP A 24 -10.70 14.84 -11.64
CA ASP A 24 -11.86 14.48 -12.45
C ASP A 24 -13.04 14.10 -11.53
N PRO A 25 -14.21 14.73 -11.66
CA PRO A 25 -15.39 14.39 -10.88
C PRO A 25 -15.77 12.91 -10.94
N ALA A 26 -15.48 12.19 -12.03
CA ALA A 26 -15.73 10.76 -12.16
C ALA A 26 -14.88 9.90 -11.21
N LEU A 27 -13.73 10.43 -10.77
CA LEU A 27 -12.82 9.79 -9.83
C LEU A 27 -13.10 10.15 -8.37
N LYS A 28 -14.20 10.87 -8.09
CA LYS A 28 -14.56 11.28 -6.73
C LYS A 28 -15.77 10.51 -6.24
N ILE A 29 -15.60 9.82 -5.13
CA ILE A 29 -16.69 9.19 -4.39
C ILE A 29 -16.95 10.04 -3.15
N GLN A 30 -18.16 10.58 -3.03
CA GLN A 30 -18.54 11.46 -1.93
C GLN A 30 -18.25 10.82 -0.57
N PHE A 31 -17.54 11.55 0.28
CA PHE A 31 -17.31 11.21 1.68
C PHE A 31 -17.81 12.35 2.59
N LYS A 32 -17.65 12.21 3.91
CA LYS A 32 -18.21 13.13 4.92
C LYS A 32 -17.53 14.51 4.90
N ASP A 33 -18.22 15.52 5.43
CA ASP A 33 -17.66 16.82 5.82
C ASP A 33 -16.80 17.55 4.78
N GLY A 34 -17.20 17.52 3.51
CA GLY A 34 -16.48 18.19 2.44
C GLY A 34 -15.24 17.43 1.95
N PHE A 35 -15.12 16.15 2.29
CA PHE A 35 -14.11 15.23 1.76
C PHE A 35 -14.72 14.25 0.75
N CYS A 36 -13.86 13.67 -0.08
CA CYS A 36 -14.18 12.56 -0.97
C CYS A 36 -13.08 11.50 -0.93
N ILE A 37 -13.42 10.29 -1.35
CA ILE A 37 -12.43 9.27 -1.70
C ILE A 37 -12.13 9.40 -3.19
N GLY A 38 -10.85 9.50 -3.50
CA GLY A 38 -10.35 9.60 -4.86
C GLY A 38 -9.24 8.60 -5.15
N PRO A 39 -8.51 8.80 -6.25
CA PRO A 39 -7.40 7.95 -6.63
C PRO A 39 -6.43 7.65 -5.49
N HIS A 40 -5.96 6.42 -5.40
CA HIS A 40 -5.03 6.00 -4.36
C HIS A 40 -3.64 6.63 -4.58
N CYS A 41 -3.06 7.36 -3.63
CA CYS A 41 -1.78 8.05 -3.79
C CYS A 41 -0.54 7.13 -3.85
N GLY A 42 -0.67 5.86 -3.48
CA GLY A 42 0.44 4.90 -3.43
C GLY A 42 1.04 4.61 -4.81
N LEU A 43 2.37 4.64 -4.89
CA LEU A 43 3.12 4.50 -6.15
C LEU A 43 2.80 3.21 -6.92
N VAL A 44 2.43 2.13 -6.24
CA VAL A 44 2.09 0.84 -6.85
C VAL A 44 0.99 0.96 -7.93
N TYR A 45 0.09 1.94 -7.78
CA TYR A 45 -1.06 2.12 -8.65
C TYR A 45 -0.85 3.16 -9.75
N TRP A 46 0.30 3.83 -9.76
CA TRP A 46 0.64 4.83 -10.76
C TRP A 46 1.87 4.40 -11.56
N ASN A 47 1.84 4.69 -12.87
CA ASN A 47 3.02 4.56 -13.74
C ASN A 47 3.58 5.94 -14.12
N CYS A 48 3.68 6.82 -13.15
CA CYS A 48 4.08 8.22 -13.36
C CYS A 48 5.51 8.52 -12.92
N GLY A 49 6.31 7.50 -12.58
CA GLY A 49 7.71 7.66 -12.22
C GLY A 49 8.56 8.16 -13.40
N PRO A 50 9.67 8.88 -13.14
CA PRO A 50 10.57 9.31 -14.21
C PRO A 50 11.07 8.13 -15.04
N GLY A 51 10.86 8.18 -16.36
CA GLY A 51 11.26 7.10 -17.29
C GLY A 51 10.29 5.92 -17.38
N GLU A 52 9.29 5.83 -16.50
CA GLU A 52 8.29 4.75 -16.53
C GLU A 52 7.45 4.80 -17.81
N SER A 53 7.10 5.99 -18.29
CA SER A 53 6.34 6.13 -19.54
C SER A 53 7.04 5.53 -20.76
N SER A 54 8.37 5.62 -20.85
CA SER A 54 9.12 4.99 -21.93
C SER A 54 9.25 3.48 -21.78
N LEU A 55 9.31 2.99 -20.53
CA LEU A 55 9.49 1.57 -20.24
C LEU A 55 8.17 0.79 -20.34
N TYR A 56 7.09 1.39 -19.85
CA TYR A 56 5.79 0.74 -19.60
C TYR A 56 4.65 1.32 -20.46
N GLY A 57 4.92 2.37 -21.24
CA GLY A 57 3.93 3.01 -22.11
C GLY A 57 2.94 3.93 -21.39
N ASN A 58 2.87 3.91 -20.04
CA ASN A 58 1.98 4.72 -19.21
C ASN A 58 0.49 4.61 -19.62
N TYR A 59 0.01 3.38 -19.86
CA TYR A 59 -1.39 3.07 -20.09
C TYR A 59 -1.80 1.80 -19.34
N GLY A 60 -3.12 1.62 -19.13
CA GLY A 60 -3.68 0.37 -18.60
C GLY A 60 -3.48 0.11 -17.10
N TYR A 61 -2.95 1.08 -16.35
CA TYR A 61 -2.98 1.06 -14.88
C TYR A 61 -4.32 1.60 -14.37
N ASP A 62 -4.70 1.17 -13.18
CA ASP A 62 -5.90 1.59 -12.48
C ASP A 62 -5.48 2.09 -11.09
N TYR A 63 -5.83 3.35 -10.81
CA TYR A 63 -5.52 4.06 -9.58
C TYR A 63 -6.75 4.32 -8.71
N GLY A 64 -7.88 3.68 -9.02
CA GLY A 64 -9.10 3.79 -8.26
C GLY A 64 -9.78 5.15 -8.39
N PRO A 65 -10.72 5.48 -7.48
CA PRO A 65 -11.09 4.74 -6.27
C PRO A 65 -11.93 3.47 -6.55
N TRP A 66 -11.86 2.48 -5.65
CA TRP A 66 -12.54 1.20 -5.81
C TRP A 66 -13.63 0.97 -4.76
N LYS A 67 -14.86 0.72 -5.18
CA LYS A 67 -16.03 0.58 -4.27
C LYS A 67 -16.07 -0.73 -3.50
N GLY A 68 -15.36 -1.74 -3.99
CA GLY A 68 -15.35 -3.05 -3.37
C GLY A 68 -14.15 -3.87 -3.79
N LEU A 69 -14.05 -5.05 -3.18
CA LEU A 69 -12.94 -5.97 -3.36
C LEU A 69 -12.72 -6.39 -4.81
N HIS A 70 -13.79 -6.61 -5.58
CA HIS A 70 -13.66 -6.99 -6.98
C HIS A 70 -12.99 -5.91 -7.83
N ASP A 71 -13.45 -4.65 -7.70
CA ASP A 71 -12.87 -3.51 -8.40
C ASP A 71 -11.41 -3.30 -7.97
N PHE A 72 -11.13 -3.39 -6.68
CA PHE A 72 -9.79 -3.27 -6.12
C PHE A 72 -8.83 -4.33 -6.67
N CYS A 73 -9.22 -5.61 -6.63
CA CYS A 73 -8.39 -6.71 -7.16
C CYS A 73 -8.18 -6.58 -8.67
N THR A 74 -9.21 -6.18 -9.42
CA THR A 74 -9.10 -5.92 -10.85
C THR A 74 -8.11 -4.80 -11.13
N GLY A 75 -8.19 -3.70 -10.37
CA GLY A 75 -7.27 -2.58 -10.49
C GLY A 75 -5.83 -2.94 -10.12
N LEU A 76 -5.64 -3.78 -9.09
CA LEU A 76 -4.33 -4.29 -8.70
C LEU A 76 -3.68 -5.11 -9.82
N ILE A 77 -4.44 -6.02 -10.46
CA ILE A 77 -3.96 -6.81 -11.60
C ILE A 77 -3.69 -5.91 -12.81
N ALA A 78 -4.55 -4.94 -13.11
CA ALA A 78 -4.35 -3.99 -14.19
C ALA A 78 -3.04 -3.20 -14.00
N SER A 79 -2.82 -2.65 -12.81
CA SER A 79 -1.59 -1.93 -12.45
C SER A 79 -0.35 -2.83 -12.49
N ALA A 80 -0.43 -4.09 -12.05
CA ALA A 80 0.68 -5.02 -12.19
C ALA A 80 1.00 -5.34 -13.67
N CYS A 81 -0.01 -5.59 -14.50
CA CYS A 81 0.14 -5.82 -15.93
C CYS A 81 0.71 -4.60 -16.66
N SER A 82 0.31 -3.40 -16.25
CA SER A 82 0.77 -2.14 -16.83
C SER A 82 2.27 -1.89 -16.60
N ARG A 83 2.89 -2.57 -15.63
CA ARG A 83 4.32 -2.47 -15.29
C ARG A 83 5.18 -3.51 -15.99
N ILE A 84 4.60 -4.28 -16.92
CA ILE A 84 5.38 -5.14 -17.81
C ILE A 84 5.99 -4.26 -18.89
N PRO A 85 7.32 -4.33 -19.15
CA PRO A 85 7.96 -3.58 -20.21
C PRO A 85 7.27 -3.78 -21.57
N VAL A 86 7.12 -2.70 -22.34
CA VAL A 86 6.55 -2.75 -23.70
C VAL A 86 7.44 -3.59 -24.62
N GLU A 87 8.75 -3.42 -24.47
CA GLU A 87 9.78 -4.15 -25.18
C GLU A 87 10.76 -4.76 -24.20
N ASP A 88 11.45 -5.81 -24.65
CA ASP A 88 12.39 -6.51 -23.80
C ASP A 88 13.62 -5.60 -23.58
N PRO A 89 13.97 -5.22 -22.34
CA PRO A 89 15.04 -4.24 -22.12
C PRO A 89 16.35 -4.68 -22.77
N GLU A 90 17.02 -3.78 -23.49
CA GLU A 90 18.33 -4.05 -24.09
C GLU A 90 19.40 -4.24 -23.01
N GLY A 91 20.23 -5.29 -23.15
CA GLY A 91 21.39 -5.54 -22.27
C GLY A 91 21.47 -6.94 -21.68
N ALA A 92 22.58 -7.24 -21.02
CA ALA A 92 22.78 -8.50 -20.31
C ALA A 92 21.89 -8.54 -19.06
N LYS A 93 20.96 -9.49 -19.02
CA LYS A 93 20.03 -9.67 -17.90
C LYS A 93 20.59 -10.67 -16.90
N PRO A 94 20.35 -10.46 -15.60
CA PRO A 94 20.54 -11.52 -14.62
C PRO A 94 19.69 -12.75 -14.99
N LEU A 95 20.18 -13.95 -14.67
CA LEU A 95 19.47 -15.21 -14.97
C LEU A 95 18.05 -15.27 -14.38
N TYR A 96 17.77 -14.53 -13.31
CA TYR A 96 16.49 -14.50 -12.61
C TYR A 96 15.50 -13.47 -13.15
N TRP A 97 15.84 -12.72 -14.21
CA TRP A 97 14.99 -11.63 -14.71
C TRP A 97 13.68 -12.11 -15.37
N GLY A 98 13.69 -13.32 -15.94
CA GLY A 98 12.57 -13.87 -16.71
C GLY A 98 12.30 -13.11 -18.02
N SER A 99 11.52 -13.70 -18.91
CA SER A 99 11.01 -13.04 -20.12
C SER A 99 9.73 -12.26 -19.84
N ILE A 100 9.35 -11.34 -20.72
CA ILE A 100 8.03 -10.66 -20.69
C ILE A 100 6.88 -11.68 -20.57
N GLU A 101 7.00 -12.81 -21.26
CA GLU A 101 6.00 -13.87 -21.24
C GLU A 101 5.96 -14.61 -19.89
N ASP A 102 7.10 -14.79 -19.23
CA ASP A 102 7.15 -15.35 -17.87
C ASP A 102 6.44 -14.43 -16.87
N HIS A 103 6.64 -13.11 -16.97
CA HIS A 103 5.94 -12.13 -16.14
C HIS A 103 4.42 -12.17 -16.36
N ARG A 104 3.97 -12.24 -17.63
CA ARG A 104 2.54 -12.39 -17.98
C ARG A 104 1.96 -13.68 -17.41
N ASN A 105 2.67 -14.79 -17.56
CA ASN A 105 2.23 -16.09 -17.03
C ASN A 105 2.14 -16.09 -15.50
N LEU A 106 3.12 -15.48 -14.82
CA LEU A 106 3.09 -15.29 -13.37
C LEU A 106 1.87 -14.48 -12.93
N LEU A 107 1.58 -13.36 -13.60
CA LEU A 107 0.40 -12.54 -13.28
C LEU A 107 -0.92 -13.29 -13.55
N ASN A 108 -1.02 -14.04 -14.64
CA ASN A 108 -2.19 -14.89 -14.91
C ASN A 108 -2.43 -15.96 -13.84
N VAL A 109 -1.35 -16.52 -13.28
CA VAL A 109 -1.44 -17.49 -12.17
C VAL A 109 -1.85 -16.77 -10.88
N ASN A 110 -1.24 -15.63 -10.59
CA ASN A 110 -1.55 -14.81 -9.40
C ASN A 110 -3.00 -14.32 -9.41
N GLU A 111 -3.50 -13.87 -10.56
CA GLU A 111 -4.90 -13.45 -10.71
C GLU A 111 -5.86 -14.60 -10.35
N LYS A 112 -5.63 -15.80 -10.89
CA LYS A 112 -6.44 -16.99 -10.57
C LYS A 112 -6.39 -17.32 -9.08
N ALA A 113 -5.20 -17.29 -8.48
CA ALA A 113 -5.02 -17.55 -7.05
C ALA A 113 -5.75 -16.49 -6.20
N LEU A 114 -5.61 -15.22 -6.55
CA LEU A 114 -6.29 -14.10 -5.89
C LEU A 114 -7.82 -14.30 -5.92
N TRP A 115 -8.39 -14.66 -7.08
CA TRP A 115 -9.83 -14.90 -7.19
C TRP A 115 -10.32 -16.10 -6.38
N GLU A 116 -9.52 -17.15 -6.22
CA GLU A 116 -9.85 -18.26 -5.32
C GLU A 116 -9.76 -17.87 -3.84
N LEU A 117 -8.82 -16.99 -3.47
CA LEU A 117 -8.71 -16.47 -2.11
C LEU A 117 -9.88 -15.55 -1.75
N VAL A 118 -10.27 -14.67 -2.68
CA VAL A 118 -11.39 -13.72 -2.52
C VAL A 118 -12.73 -14.42 -2.26
N LYS A 119 -12.93 -15.63 -2.78
CA LYS A 119 -14.15 -16.44 -2.54
C LYS A 119 -14.27 -16.94 -1.09
N ARG A 120 -13.19 -16.93 -0.31
CA ARG A 120 -13.18 -17.50 1.04
C ARG A 120 -13.85 -16.54 2.03
N ALA A 121 -14.82 -17.05 2.77
CA ALA A 121 -15.54 -16.31 3.81
C ALA A 121 -14.64 -15.75 4.93
N LEU A 122 -13.40 -16.24 5.05
CA LEU A 122 -12.40 -15.76 6.01
C LEU A 122 -12.08 -14.27 5.84
N LEU A 123 -12.31 -13.71 4.65
CA LEU A 123 -12.00 -12.31 4.39
C LEU A 123 -13.10 -11.35 4.86
N ASN A 124 -14.33 -11.81 5.09
CA ASN A 124 -15.51 -10.95 5.28
C ASN A 124 -15.30 -9.83 6.31
N ASP A 125 -14.62 -10.11 7.42
CA ASP A 125 -14.37 -9.10 8.47
C ASP A 125 -13.27 -8.09 8.09
N SER A 126 -12.38 -8.47 7.16
CA SER A 126 -11.22 -7.70 6.69
C SER A 126 -11.46 -6.91 5.39
N LEU A 127 -12.65 -7.02 4.79
CA LEU A 127 -13.00 -6.35 3.53
C LEU A 127 -13.53 -4.93 3.71
N ASN A 128 -13.71 -4.48 4.95
CA ASN A 128 -14.18 -3.13 5.21
C ASN A 128 -13.06 -2.13 4.87
N PRO A 129 -13.29 -1.18 3.94
CA PRO A 129 -12.32 -0.14 3.66
C PRO A 129 -12.04 0.65 4.94
N THR A 130 -10.77 0.66 5.35
CA THR A 130 -10.31 1.19 6.63
C THR A 130 -9.16 2.16 6.37
N LEU A 131 -9.15 3.29 7.06
CA LEU A 131 -8.00 4.20 7.00
C LEU A 131 -6.81 3.54 7.70
N LEU A 132 -5.78 3.21 6.93
CA LEU A 132 -4.55 2.59 7.42
C LEU A 132 -3.40 3.58 7.40
N HIS A 133 -2.59 3.52 8.46
CA HIS A 133 -1.35 4.29 8.58
C HIS A 133 -0.19 3.41 8.12
N ALA A 134 0.39 3.75 6.96
CA ALA A 134 1.37 2.90 6.29
C ALA A 134 2.67 2.68 7.07
N ASP A 135 3.04 3.60 7.96
CA ASP A 135 4.27 3.53 8.78
C ASP A 135 3.98 3.62 10.28
N LEU A 136 3.02 2.80 10.76
CA LEU A 136 2.62 2.85 12.18
C LEU A 136 3.60 2.07 13.06
N HIS A 137 4.69 2.73 13.44
CA HIS A 137 5.70 2.20 14.34
C HIS A 137 5.87 3.06 15.61
N LYS A 138 6.55 2.56 16.65
CA LYS A 138 6.70 3.22 17.96
C LYS A 138 7.14 4.69 17.88
N ARG A 139 8.00 5.04 16.92
CA ARG A 139 8.50 6.43 16.74
C ARG A 139 7.44 7.43 16.23
N ASN A 140 6.34 6.93 15.68
CA ASN A 140 5.21 7.74 15.19
C ASN A 140 4.06 7.80 16.20
N ILE A 141 4.23 7.24 17.40
CA ILE A 141 3.24 7.22 18.47
C ILE A 141 3.78 8.00 19.67
N PHE A 142 3.09 9.08 20.02
CA PHE A 142 3.35 9.85 21.23
C PHE A 142 2.43 9.38 22.34
N VAL A 143 2.97 9.23 23.55
CA VAL A 143 2.25 8.80 24.74
C VAL A 143 2.41 9.80 25.87
N PHE A 144 1.50 9.77 26.83
CA PHE A 144 1.61 10.62 28.02
C PHE A 144 2.80 10.18 28.87
N SER A 145 3.64 11.11 29.31
CA SER A 145 4.89 10.79 30.01
C SER A 145 4.67 10.01 31.31
N ASN A 146 3.54 10.26 31.98
CA ASN A 146 3.23 9.68 33.28
C ASN A 146 2.31 8.46 33.18
N GLU A 147 1.65 8.26 32.04
CA GLU A 147 0.80 7.10 31.74
C GLU A 147 1.04 6.64 30.28
N PRO A 148 2.07 5.82 30.02
CA PRO A 148 2.46 5.42 28.66
C PRO A 148 1.40 4.61 27.89
N THR A 149 0.33 4.17 28.56
CA THR A 149 -0.84 3.54 27.94
C THR A 149 -1.77 4.55 27.25
N GLU A 150 -1.64 5.84 27.56
CA GLU A 150 -2.42 6.89 26.95
C GLU A 150 -1.69 7.44 25.71
N VAL A 151 -2.21 7.11 24.52
CA VAL A 151 -1.73 7.68 23.25
C VAL A 151 -2.22 9.13 23.14
N THR A 152 -1.28 10.07 23.04
CA THR A 152 -1.56 11.51 22.94
C THR A 152 -1.58 11.99 21.50
N ALA A 153 -0.75 11.41 20.62
CA ALA A 153 -0.75 11.70 19.20
C ALA A 153 -0.22 10.54 18.36
N ILE A 154 -0.69 10.47 17.11
CA ILE A 154 -0.10 9.67 16.04
C ILE A 154 0.26 10.67 14.94
N ILE A 155 1.50 10.62 14.45
CA ILE A 155 2.01 11.52 13.40
C ILE A 155 2.33 10.73 12.12
N ASP A 156 2.79 11.43 11.08
CA ASP A 156 3.31 10.83 9.83
C ASP A 156 2.24 10.27 8.88
N TRP A 157 1.05 10.88 8.89
CA TRP A 157 -0.12 10.46 8.12
C TRP A 157 -0.03 10.66 6.60
N GLN A 158 1.04 11.25 6.06
CA GLN A 158 1.12 11.63 4.63
C GLN A 158 1.08 10.44 3.65
N ALA A 159 1.37 9.22 4.13
CA ALA A 159 1.30 7.99 3.34
C ALA A 159 0.02 7.18 3.62
N SER A 160 -0.88 7.68 4.48
CA SER A 160 -2.10 6.96 4.86
C SER A 160 -3.13 6.96 3.74
N ALA A 161 -3.85 5.85 3.63
CA ALA A 161 -4.92 5.68 2.65
C ALA A 161 -6.02 4.78 3.20
N VAL A 162 -7.20 4.84 2.57
CA VAL A 162 -8.27 3.90 2.85
C VAL A 162 -7.99 2.63 2.08
N GLU A 163 -7.75 1.55 2.80
CA GLU A 163 -7.26 0.27 2.29
C GLU A 163 -8.05 -0.90 2.89
N LEU A 164 -7.91 -2.09 2.30
CA LEU A 164 -8.46 -3.31 2.87
C LEU A 164 -7.54 -3.83 3.97
N ALA A 165 -8.10 -4.19 5.13
CA ALA A 165 -7.32 -4.48 6.34
C ALA A 165 -6.30 -5.62 6.16
N PHE A 166 -6.57 -6.59 5.27
CA PHE A 166 -5.66 -7.71 5.03
C PHE A 166 -4.33 -7.29 4.37
N MET A 167 -4.24 -6.10 3.77
CA MET A 167 -3.02 -5.63 3.08
C MET A 167 -1.81 -5.54 4.02
N TYR A 168 -2.03 -5.31 5.31
CA TYR A 168 -0.97 -5.20 6.33
C TYR A 168 -0.83 -6.46 7.20
N GLY A 169 -1.53 -7.55 6.87
CA GLY A 169 -1.50 -8.79 7.67
C GLY A 169 -0.18 -9.57 7.62
N ASN A 170 0.76 -9.18 6.74
CA ASN A 170 2.04 -9.86 6.57
C ASN A 170 3.19 -9.22 7.36
N GLU A 171 3.00 -8.03 7.92
CA GLU A 171 4.05 -7.31 8.65
C GLU A 171 3.87 -7.47 10.16
N THR A 172 4.95 -7.87 10.85
CA THR A 172 4.98 -7.83 12.31
C THR A 172 5.42 -6.43 12.72
N THR A 173 4.51 -5.65 13.32
CA THR A 173 4.83 -4.31 13.81
C THR A 173 5.91 -4.35 14.87
N ASP A 174 6.74 -3.31 14.96
CA ASP A 174 7.76 -3.17 16.01
C ASP A 174 7.15 -3.17 17.42
N LEU A 175 5.87 -2.80 17.54
CA LEU A 175 5.02 -2.92 18.71
C LEU A 175 4.80 -4.37 19.15
N ALA A 176 4.73 -5.31 18.20
CA ALA A 176 4.56 -6.74 18.46
C ALA A 176 5.90 -7.48 18.60
N MET A 177 7.02 -6.83 18.28
CA MET A 177 8.35 -7.39 18.52
C MET A 177 8.72 -7.30 19.99
N ARG A 178 9.11 -8.45 20.58
CA ARG A 178 9.66 -8.49 21.93
C ARG A 178 11.03 -7.80 21.92
N ASP A 179 11.22 -6.84 22.81
CA ASP A 179 12.57 -6.36 23.12
C ASP A 179 13.34 -7.53 23.72
N PHE A 180 14.30 -8.05 22.96
CA PHE A 180 15.39 -8.83 23.54
C PHE A 180 16.24 -7.83 24.32
N GLY A 181 15.88 -7.60 25.58
CA GLY A 181 16.57 -6.65 26.44
C GLY A 181 18.07 -6.92 26.51
N ASN A 182 18.86 -5.85 26.36
CA ASN A 182 20.25 -5.68 26.76
C ASN A 182 21.09 -6.96 26.98
N GLY A 183 21.85 -7.33 25.94
CA GLY A 183 23.01 -8.20 26.03
C GLY A 183 24.04 -7.78 24.98
N ASP A 184 25.02 -7.00 25.43
CA ASP A 184 26.27 -6.57 24.80
C ASP A 184 26.23 -5.49 23.70
N PRO A 185 27.10 -4.46 23.79
CA PRO A 185 27.29 -3.50 22.72
C PRO A 185 27.97 -4.23 21.55
N ILE A 186 27.35 -4.18 20.37
CA ILE A 186 28.05 -4.47 19.13
C ILE A 186 29.06 -3.34 19.00
N GLU A 187 30.34 -3.65 19.27
CA GLU A 187 31.44 -2.79 18.86
C GLU A 187 31.33 -2.59 17.35
N ASP A 188 31.04 -1.35 16.95
CA ASP A 188 31.34 -0.86 15.61
C ASP A 188 32.85 -1.01 15.41
N VAL A 189 33.26 -2.13 14.80
CA VAL A 189 34.60 -2.25 14.25
C VAL A 189 34.49 -1.89 12.77
N ASP A 190 34.69 -0.60 12.51
CA ASP A 190 35.21 -0.12 11.24
C ASP A 190 36.51 -0.89 10.94
N HIS A 191 36.44 -1.85 10.03
CA HIS A 191 37.62 -2.29 9.30
C HIS A 191 37.49 -1.83 7.85
N ASP A 192 37.68 -0.52 7.67
CA ASP A 192 38.41 -0.03 6.51
C ASP A 192 39.81 -0.63 6.55
N SER A 193 40.06 -1.62 5.70
CA SER A 193 41.42 -2.04 5.37
C SER A 193 41.45 -2.46 3.91
N LEU A 194 41.85 -1.47 3.11
CA LEU A 194 42.47 -1.63 1.81
C LEU A 194 43.57 -2.70 1.89
N SER A 195 43.42 -3.73 1.04
CA SER A 195 44.54 -4.44 0.42
C SER A 195 44.05 -5.12 -0.85
#